data_AF-A0A945D187-F1
#
_entry.id   AF-A0A945D187-F1
#
_cell.length_a   1.000
_cell.length_b   1.000
_cell.length_c   1.000
_cell.angle_alpha   90.00
_cell.angle_beta   90.00
_cell.angle_gamma   90.00
#
_symmetry.space_group_name_H-M   'P 1'
#
loop_
_entity.id
_entity.type
_entity.pdbx_description
1 polymer ?
#
loop_
_entity_poly.entity_id
_entity_poly.type
_entity_poly.pdbx_seq_one_letter_code
_entity_poly.pdbx_strand_id
1 'polypeptide(L)'
;MKRTISLIVATAIAGIAFSGTAIATARLKTSAVVDGTTIRLGDVMEGAGAASKAIVSEAPEPGKRQVIRVAMIKAIAEKHGVKWQETAIRSLPVSRASHIVPQEVLMLSIKDAIVAQGVSEEIAVALLNTSIRLYVPRGSDVSVAVDDIQYNKERGTFNAMVRSPADDKDGVRKEIRGRVYAVMDVPVLNHRIPVGQKITEGDVTWTEMRVDRAGRNLVTNIAEIVGKAPKRNLRPNRPLRTTDLRRPIVIAKGASVTMVVSIPGMTLSVTGRALEDGGRGDTIGIMNPQTHSVVEGVVVSPTRVDVRMRQNTLASLN
;
A
#
# COMPACT_ATOMS: atom_id res chain seq x y z
N MET A 1 62.64 -76.81 -18.79
CA MET A 1 63.58 -76.33 -17.75
C MET A 1 63.83 -74.84 -17.95
N LYS A 2 63.75 -74.04 -16.87
CA LYS A 2 64.20 -72.63 -16.68
C LYS A 2 63.37 -71.56 -17.43
N ARG A 3 62.43 -70.85 -16.78
CA ARG A 3 62.54 -69.72 -15.80
C ARG A 3 62.91 -68.35 -16.43
N THR A 4 61.86 -67.52 -16.54
CA THR A 4 61.71 -66.13 -16.01
C THR A 4 62.42 -64.90 -16.63
N ILE A 5 61.60 -63.85 -16.85
CA ILE A 5 61.75 -62.39 -16.54
C ILE A 5 61.78 -61.37 -17.71
N SER A 6 60.75 -60.49 -17.64
CA SER A 6 60.61 -59.06 -18.02
C SER A 6 61.24 -58.48 -19.28
N LEU A 7 60.39 -57.78 -20.06
CA LEU A 7 60.53 -56.31 -20.22
C LEU A 7 59.19 -55.68 -20.64
N ILE A 8 58.65 -54.79 -19.80
CA ILE A 8 57.52 -53.91 -20.12
C ILE A 8 58.09 -52.71 -20.90
N VAL A 9 57.65 -52.53 -22.15
CA VAL A 9 57.91 -51.31 -22.94
C VAL A 9 56.64 -50.47 -22.90
N ALA A 10 56.67 -49.42 -22.08
CA ALA A 10 55.62 -48.40 -22.02
C ALA A 10 55.91 -47.35 -23.11
N THR A 11 55.09 -47.34 -24.16
CA THR A 11 55.14 -46.36 -25.25
C THR A 11 54.53 -45.04 -24.77
N ALA A 12 55.38 -44.03 -24.59
CA ALA A 12 54.97 -42.66 -24.29
C ALA A 12 54.41 -41.97 -25.54
N ILE A 13 53.09 -41.73 -25.57
CA ILE A 13 52.46 -40.84 -26.54
C ILE A 13 52.60 -39.41 -26.00
N ALA A 14 53.54 -38.66 -26.53
CA ALA A 14 53.67 -37.22 -26.30
C ALA A 14 52.52 -36.50 -27.02
N GLY A 15 51.45 -36.22 -26.29
CA GLY A 15 50.40 -35.28 -26.72
C GLY A 15 50.93 -33.86 -26.65
N ILE A 16 51.32 -33.29 -27.80
CA ILE A 16 51.57 -31.85 -27.93
C ILE A 16 50.20 -31.16 -27.84
N ALA A 17 49.87 -30.67 -26.65
CA ALA A 17 48.74 -29.78 -26.46
C ALA A 17 49.05 -28.46 -27.18
N PHE A 18 48.47 -28.28 -28.36
CA PHE A 18 48.35 -26.96 -28.98
C PHE A 18 47.45 -26.11 -28.09
N SER A 19 48.06 -25.33 -27.18
CA SER A 19 47.40 -24.18 -26.57
C SER A 19 47.22 -23.13 -27.66
N GLY A 20 46.19 -23.31 -28.48
CA GLY A 20 45.67 -22.24 -29.32
C GLY A 20 45.10 -21.18 -28.41
N THR A 21 45.91 -20.21 -27.98
CA THR A 21 45.42 -18.89 -27.61
C THR A 21 44.77 -18.33 -28.85
N ALA A 22 43.46 -18.57 -28.99
CA ALA A 22 42.63 -17.83 -29.90
C ALA A 22 42.86 -16.35 -29.59
N ILE A 23 43.52 -15.64 -30.51
CA ILE A 23 43.53 -14.18 -30.52
C ILE A 23 42.08 -13.81 -30.81
N ALA A 24 41.28 -13.68 -29.76
CA ALA A 24 39.93 -13.17 -29.87
C ALA A 24 40.06 -11.72 -30.34
N THR A 25 39.97 -11.50 -31.65
CA THR A 25 39.95 -10.15 -32.22
C THR A 25 38.80 -9.39 -31.56
N ALA A 26 39.11 -8.29 -30.90
CA ALA A 26 38.11 -7.58 -30.12
C ALA A 26 36.97 -7.09 -31.02
N ARG A 27 35.73 -7.15 -30.55
CA ARG A 27 34.54 -6.76 -31.31
C ARG A 27 33.74 -5.70 -30.55
N LEU A 28 33.28 -4.69 -31.26
CA LEU A 28 32.43 -3.65 -30.68
C LEU A 28 30.99 -4.17 -30.51
N LYS A 29 30.38 -3.89 -29.35
CA LYS A 29 28.95 -4.17 -29.11
C LYS A 29 28.05 -3.20 -29.89
N THR A 30 26.77 -3.51 -30.05
CA THR A 30 25.76 -2.64 -30.69
C THR A 30 25.08 -1.68 -29.71
N SER A 31 25.06 -2.05 -28.42
CA SER A 31 24.70 -1.21 -27.28
C SER A 31 25.45 -1.72 -26.05
N ALA A 32 25.71 -0.83 -25.09
CA ALA A 32 26.32 -1.20 -23.82
C ALA A 32 25.47 -0.73 -22.65
N VAL A 33 25.36 -1.57 -21.63
CA VAL A 33 24.76 -1.23 -20.34
C VAL A 33 25.85 -1.27 -19.28
N VAL A 34 25.98 -0.19 -18.52
CA VAL A 34 27.03 -0.03 -17.50
C VAL A 34 26.38 0.11 -16.13
N ASP A 35 26.91 -0.55 -15.11
CA ASP A 35 26.40 -0.42 -13.73
C ASP A 35 27.12 0.71 -12.96
N GLY A 36 28.42 0.88 -13.21
CA GLY A 36 29.29 1.85 -12.53
C GLY A 36 29.18 3.31 -13.02
N THR A 37 29.93 4.19 -12.37
CA THR A 37 30.05 5.64 -12.69
C THR A 37 30.99 5.93 -13.86
N THR A 38 31.78 4.94 -14.29
CA THR A 38 32.74 5.06 -15.39
C THR A 38 32.50 3.96 -16.41
N ILE A 39 32.55 4.35 -17.69
CA ILE A 39 32.43 3.44 -18.83
C ILE A 39 33.82 2.92 -19.14
N ARG A 40 33.99 1.60 -19.05
CA ARG A 40 35.26 0.95 -19.34
C ARG A 40 35.25 0.33 -20.73
N LEU A 41 36.44 0.06 -21.26
CA LEU A 41 36.61 -0.54 -22.57
C LEU A 41 35.97 -1.93 -22.66
N GLY A 42 35.97 -2.71 -21.57
CA GLY A 42 35.29 -4.01 -21.51
C GLY A 42 33.76 -3.95 -21.53
N ASP A 43 33.17 -2.81 -21.15
CA ASP A 43 31.72 -2.63 -21.21
C ASP A 43 31.25 -2.45 -22.66
N VAL A 44 32.10 -1.81 -23.46
CA VAL A 44 31.84 -1.37 -24.84
C VAL A 44 32.33 -2.39 -25.88
N MET A 45 33.43 -3.07 -25.61
CA MET A 45 34.04 -4.07 -26.51
C MET A 45 34.12 -5.45 -25.86
N GLU A 46 33.80 -6.46 -26.65
CA GLU A 46 34.04 -7.86 -26.32
C GLU A 46 35.48 -8.24 -26.73
N GLY A 47 36.18 -9.02 -25.91
CA GLY A 47 37.57 -9.40 -26.21
C GLY A 47 38.64 -8.33 -25.92
N ALA A 48 38.34 -7.31 -25.12
CA ALA A 48 39.29 -6.24 -24.77
C ALA A 48 40.51 -6.68 -23.92
N GLY A 49 40.55 -7.93 -23.44
CA GLY A 49 41.68 -8.49 -22.70
C GLY A 49 42.12 -7.66 -21.49
N ALA A 50 43.43 -7.46 -21.32
CA ALA A 50 44.02 -6.66 -20.24
C ALA A 50 43.62 -5.17 -20.27
N ALA A 51 43.21 -4.65 -21.43
CA ALA A 51 42.75 -3.26 -21.59
C ALA A 51 41.28 -3.06 -21.16
N SER A 52 40.59 -4.12 -20.72
CA SER A 52 39.19 -4.05 -20.25
C SER A 52 38.95 -3.02 -19.15
N LYS A 53 39.96 -2.70 -18.34
CA LYS A 53 39.87 -1.70 -17.25
C LYS A 53 40.06 -0.25 -17.69
N ALA A 54 40.50 0.01 -18.93
CA ALA A 54 40.75 1.35 -19.42
C ALA A 54 39.47 2.20 -19.44
N ILE A 55 39.57 3.43 -18.95
CA ILE A 55 38.43 4.36 -18.84
C ILE A 55 38.23 5.03 -20.20
N VAL A 56 37.01 4.92 -20.73
CA VAL A 56 36.61 5.57 -21.98
C VAL A 56 35.98 6.92 -21.71
N SER A 57 35.03 6.96 -20.78
CA SER A 57 34.25 8.15 -20.43
C SER A 57 33.61 7.97 -19.05
N GLU A 58 33.16 9.07 -18.46
CA GLU A 58 32.18 9.03 -17.37
C GLU A 58 30.84 8.45 -17.89
N ALA A 59 30.15 7.71 -17.03
CA ALA A 59 28.86 7.12 -17.35
C ALA A 59 27.72 8.14 -17.18
N PRO A 60 26.65 8.05 -18.00
CA PRO A 60 25.50 8.93 -17.83
C PRO A 60 24.80 8.69 -16.49
N GLU A 61 23.98 9.65 -16.07
CA GLU A 61 23.09 9.46 -14.93
C GLU A 61 22.19 8.21 -15.11
N PRO A 62 21.82 7.52 -14.02
CA PRO A 62 20.88 6.40 -14.06
C PRO A 62 19.60 6.73 -14.83
N GLY A 63 19.21 5.88 -15.78
CA GLY A 63 18.04 6.10 -16.63
C GLY A 63 18.25 7.08 -17.80
N LYS A 64 19.42 7.72 -17.93
CA LYS A 64 19.82 8.46 -19.13
C LYS A 64 20.64 7.60 -20.09
N ARG A 65 20.67 8.03 -21.35
CA ARG A 65 21.44 7.42 -22.44
C ARG A 65 22.46 8.42 -22.96
N GLN A 66 23.71 7.99 -23.07
CA GLN A 66 24.78 8.73 -23.71
C GLN A 66 25.15 8.05 -25.02
N VAL A 67 25.55 8.84 -26.01
CA VAL A 67 26.01 8.31 -27.30
C VAL A 67 27.51 8.59 -27.41
N ILE A 68 28.31 7.52 -27.50
CA ILE A 68 29.76 7.61 -27.64
C ILE A 68 30.13 7.42 -29.10
N ARG A 69 31.02 8.27 -29.62
CA ARG A 69 31.53 8.13 -30.99
C ARG A 69 32.54 6.98 -31.06
N VAL A 70 32.39 6.10 -32.05
CA VAL A 70 33.28 4.95 -32.22
C VAL A 70 34.72 5.37 -32.50
N ALA A 71 34.96 6.54 -33.11
CA ALA A 71 36.29 7.11 -33.28
C ALA A 71 37.03 7.32 -31.94
N MET A 72 36.32 7.71 -30.87
CA MET A 72 36.92 7.89 -29.54
C MET A 72 37.29 6.55 -28.91
N ILE A 73 36.39 5.56 -29.03
CA ILE A 73 36.64 4.19 -28.56
C ILE A 73 37.84 3.59 -29.30
N LYS A 74 37.93 3.81 -30.62
CA LYS A 74 39.06 3.38 -31.47
C LYS A 74 40.38 3.98 -30.98
N ALA A 75 40.44 5.31 -30.78
CA ALA A 75 41.65 5.98 -30.33
C ALA A 75 42.15 5.45 -28.96
N ILE A 76 41.22 5.16 -28.04
CA ILE A 76 41.56 4.61 -26.72
C ILE A 76 41.98 3.13 -26.82
N ALA A 77 41.30 2.33 -27.64
CA ALA A 77 41.66 0.94 -27.89
C ALA A 77 43.05 0.79 -28.52
N GLU A 78 43.38 1.63 -29.50
CA GLU A 78 44.69 1.67 -30.16
C GLU A 78 45.81 2.08 -29.19
N LYS A 79 45.57 3.10 -28.35
CA LYS A 79 46.49 3.51 -27.28
C LYS A 79 46.83 2.36 -26.33
N HIS A 80 45.88 1.45 -26.10
CA HIS A 80 46.06 0.29 -25.24
C HIS A 80 46.42 -1.00 -26.01
N GLY A 81 46.74 -0.90 -27.31
CA GLY A 81 47.24 -2.02 -28.12
C GLY A 81 46.19 -3.06 -28.51
N VAL A 82 44.90 -2.73 -28.44
CA VAL A 82 43.81 -3.67 -28.75
C VAL A 82 43.55 -3.69 -30.25
N LYS A 83 43.84 -4.81 -30.91
CA LYS A 83 43.44 -5.05 -32.31
C LYS A 83 41.98 -5.51 -32.35
N TRP A 84 41.16 -4.81 -33.13
CA TRP A 84 39.71 -5.02 -33.17
C TRP A 84 39.21 -5.10 -34.61
N GLN A 85 38.05 -5.76 -34.80
CA GLN A 85 37.43 -5.91 -36.11
C GLN A 85 36.74 -4.61 -36.54
N GLU A 86 36.96 -4.18 -37.77
CA GLU A 86 36.39 -2.94 -38.30
C GLU A 86 34.86 -3.02 -38.38
N THR A 87 34.17 -1.98 -37.91
CA THR A 87 32.71 -1.96 -37.82
C THR A 87 32.10 -0.78 -38.57
N ALA A 88 30.94 -1.00 -39.21
CA ALA A 88 30.16 0.07 -39.84
C ALA A 88 29.48 1.03 -38.87
N ILE A 89 29.48 0.71 -37.56
CA ILE A 89 28.81 1.50 -36.52
C ILE A 89 29.63 2.77 -36.24
N ARG A 90 28.98 3.94 -36.31
CA ARG A 90 29.62 5.24 -36.07
C ARG A 90 29.44 5.74 -34.63
N SER A 91 28.36 5.32 -33.99
CA SER A 91 27.99 5.74 -32.64
C SER A 91 27.45 4.57 -31.83
N LEU A 92 27.91 4.46 -30.59
CA LEU A 92 27.48 3.46 -29.64
C LEU A 92 26.61 4.09 -28.56
N PRO A 93 25.35 3.72 -28.45
CA PRO A 93 24.55 4.08 -27.29
C PRO A 93 24.97 3.31 -26.04
N VAL A 94 25.22 4.04 -24.97
CA VAL A 94 25.48 3.51 -23.65
C VAL A 94 24.44 4.02 -22.67
N SER A 95 23.82 3.11 -21.93
CA SER A 95 22.89 3.46 -20.85
C SER A 95 23.39 2.92 -19.51
N ARG A 96 23.12 3.65 -18.44
CA ARG A 96 23.44 3.17 -17.10
C ARG A 96 22.27 2.35 -16.55
N ALA A 97 22.54 1.13 -16.09
CA ALA A 97 21.54 0.27 -15.50
C ALA A 97 20.92 0.94 -14.26
N SER A 98 19.60 0.93 -14.18
CA SER A 98 18.88 1.58 -13.09
C SER A 98 17.60 0.86 -12.69
N HIS A 99 17.16 1.12 -11.46
CA HIS A 99 15.83 0.82 -10.96
C HIS A 99 15.04 2.12 -10.81
N ILE A 100 13.73 2.04 -11.05
CA ILE A 100 12.81 3.16 -10.83
C ILE A 100 12.46 3.17 -9.35
N VAL A 101 12.57 4.33 -8.71
CA VAL A 101 12.11 4.52 -7.33
C VAL A 101 10.58 4.51 -7.32
N PRO A 102 9.94 3.59 -6.56
CA PRO A 102 8.49 3.58 -6.40
C PRO A 102 7.99 4.86 -5.73
N GLN A 103 6.78 5.29 -6.08
CA GLN A 103 6.22 6.50 -5.49
C GLN A 103 5.91 6.34 -4.00
N GLU A 104 5.64 5.12 -3.53
CA GLU A 104 5.40 4.85 -2.11
C GLU A 104 6.61 5.22 -1.26
N VAL A 105 7.81 4.84 -1.70
CA VAL A 105 9.07 5.16 -1.00
C VAL A 105 9.29 6.67 -0.94
N LEU A 106 8.98 7.37 -2.03
CA LEU A 106 9.09 8.81 -2.11
C LEU A 106 8.10 9.52 -1.17
N MET A 107 6.83 9.10 -1.18
CA MET A 107 5.79 9.66 -0.33
C MET A 107 6.09 9.44 1.15
N LEU A 108 6.60 8.26 1.52
CA LEU A 108 7.02 7.95 2.88
C LEU A 108 8.18 8.85 3.33
N SER A 109 9.24 8.94 2.51
CA SER A 109 10.40 9.79 2.83
C SER A 109 10.02 11.26 3.00
N ILE A 110 9.09 11.76 2.17
CA ILE A 110 8.56 13.13 2.30
C ILE A 110 7.68 13.26 3.54
N LYS A 111 6.83 12.27 3.84
CA LYS A 111 6.00 12.26 5.06
C LYS A 111 6.90 12.39 6.30
N ASP A 112 7.93 11.57 6.40
CA ASP A 112 8.87 11.57 7.52
C ASP A 112 9.58 12.92 7.67
N ALA A 113 10.01 13.51 6.55
CA ALA A 113 10.63 14.84 6.53
C ALA A 113 9.68 15.96 7.01
N ILE A 114 8.38 15.87 6.70
CA ILE A 114 7.36 16.84 7.16
C ILE A 114 7.05 16.65 8.64
N VAL A 115 6.94 15.40 9.11
CA VAL A 115 6.75 15.08 10.53
C VAL A 115 7.92 15.61 11.37
N ALA A 116 9.15 15.48 10.86
CA ALA A 116 10.35 16.03 11.50
C ALA A 116 10.32 17.57 11.68
N GLN A 117 9.50 18.30 10.92
CA GLN A 117 9.28 19.74 11.11
C GLN A 117 8.24 20.07 12.20
N GLY A 118 7.80 19.08 12.99
CA GLY A 118 6.84 19.24 14.07
C GLY A 118 5.38 19.27 13.60
N VAL A 119 5.06 18.54 12.54
CA VAL A 119 3.69 18.29 12.08
C VAL A 119 3.21 16.96 12.65
N SER A 120 1.90 16.82 12.93
CA SER A 120 1.32 15.55 13.40
C SER A 120 1.59 14.40 12.42
N GLU A 121 1.71 13.17 12.94
CA GLU A 121 1.91 11.95 12.15
C GLU A 121 0.70 11.57 11.28
N GLU A 122 -0.47 12.12 11.61
CA GLU A 122 -1.76 11.93 10.95
C GLU A 122 -1.87 12.77 9.66
N ILE A 123 -0.90 12.60 8.76
CA ILE A 123 -0.85 13.26 7.46
C ILE A 123 -0.64 12.27 6.32
N ALA A 124 -1.31 12.54 5.20
CA ALA A 124 -1.05 11.90 3.92
C ALA A 124 -0.50 12.91 2.92
N VAL A 125 0.54 12.49 2.21
CA VAL A 125 1.24 13.28 1.20
C VAL A 125 0.73 12.90 -0.18
N ALA A 126 0.38 13.89 -0.99
CA ALA A 126 0.01 13.69 -2.39
C ALA A 126 0.89 14.53 -3.31
N LEU A 127 1.50 13.89 -4.29
CA LEU A 127 2.36 14.54 -5.26
C LEU A 127 1.51 15.31 -6.29
N LEU A 128 1.90 16.54 -6.61
CA LEU A 128 1.24 17.32 -7.66
C LEU A 128 1.62 16.81 -9.05
N ASN A 129 2.87 16.36 -9.20
CA ASN A 129 3.39 15.81 -10.44
C ASN A 129 3.81 14.35 -10.28
N THR A 130 2.95 13.43 -10.71
CA THR A 130 3.20 11.97 -10.68
C THR A 130 4.03 11.47 -11.86
N SER A 131 4.36 12.32 -12.84
CA SER A 131 5.22 11.93 -13.97
C SER A 131 6.72 11.94 -13.63
N ILE A 132 7.10 12.43 -12.44
CA ILE A 132 8.48 12.46 -11.98
C ILE A 132 8.95 11.02 -11.76
N ARG A 133 9.93 10.61 -12.54
CA ARG A 133 10.64 9.33 -12.37
C ARG A 133 12.01 9.60 -11.77
N LEU A 134 12.28 8.99 -10.63
CA LEU A 134 13.60 8.93 -10.02
C LEU A 134 14.21 7.57 -10.32
N TYR A 135 15.52 7.58 -10.57
CA TYR A 135 16.27 6.39 -10.94
C TYR A 135 17.43 6.22 -9.97
N VAL A 136 17.65 4.98 -9.55
CA VAL A 136 18.76 4.57 -8.68
C VAL A 136 19.64 3.60 -9.48
N PRO A 137 20.98 3.68 -9.40
CA PRO A 137 21.87 2.71 -10.03
C PRO A 137 21.55 1.27 -9.61
N ARG A 138 21.75 0.31 -10.51
CA ARG A 138 21.64 -1.11 -10.16
C ARG A 138 22.72 -1.51 -9.15
N GLY A 139 22.32 -2.14 -8.06
CA GLY A 139 23.21 -2.55 -6.96
C GLY A 139 23.29 -1.57 -5.78
N SER A 140 22.59 -0.44 -5.85
CA SER A 140 22.35 0.45 -4.70
C SER A 140 20.95 0.22 -4.13
N ASP A 141 20.79 0.46 -2.82
CA ASP A 141 19.47 0.42 -2.18
C ASP A 141 18.57 1.50 -2.76
N VAL A 142 17.27 1.17 -2.92
CA VAL A 142 16.27 2.10 -3.42
C VAL A 142 15.93 3.09 -2.31
N SER A 143 16.79 4.09 -2.13
CA SER A 143 16.72 5.08 -1.07
C SER A 143 16.56 6.49 -1.63
N VAL A 144 15.87 7.33 -0.87
CA VAL A 144 15.59 8.71 -1.20
C VAL A 144 15.87 9.59 0.01
N ALA A 145 16.67 10.64 -0.16
CA ALA A 145 16.90 11.64 0.87
C ALA A 145 16.14 12.93 0.53
N VAL A 146 15.59 13.59 1.56
CA VAL A 146 15.02 14.93 1.43
C VAL A 146 16.08 15.91 1.95
N ASP A 147 16.72 16.64 1.04
CA ASP A 147 17.80 17.59 1.38
C ASP A 147 17.21 18.90 1.97
N ASP A 148 16.09 19.38 1.42
CA ASP A 148 15.35 20.56 1.90
C ASP A 148 13.85 20.38 1.68
N ILE A 149 13.04 20.96 2.58
CA ILE A 149 11.58 20.95 2.46
C ILE A 149 10.93 22.20 3.02
N GLN A 150 10.16 22.88 2.17
CA GLN A 150 9.35 24.04 2.52
C GLN A 150 7.89 23.63 2.57
N TYR A 151 7.31 23.62 3.76
CA TYR A 151 5.91 23.28 3.98
C TYR A 151 5.10 24.51 4.41
N ASN A 152 4.06 24.84 3.63
CA ASN A 152 3.08 25.86 3.99
C ASN A 152 1.87 25.19 4.66
N LYS A 153 1.77 25.36 5.99
CA LYS A 153 0.70 24.79 6.84
C LYS A 153 -0.70 25.29 6.46
N GLU A 154 -0.83 26.57 6.09
CA GLU A 154 -2.14 27.17 5.78
C GLU A 154 -2.74 26.62 4.48
N ARG A 155 -1.91 26.47 3.44
CA ARG A 155 -2.34 25.99 2.13
C ARG A 155 -2.26 24.47 2.00
N GLY A 156 -1.58 23.80 2.93
CA GLY A 156 -1.29 22.38 2.88
C GLY A 156 -0.46 22.02 1.65
N THR A 157 0.47 22.87 1.24
CA THR A 157 1.34 22.68 0.06
C THR A 157 2.78 22.56 0.50
N PHE A 158 3.54 21.66 -0.14
CA PHE A 158 4.97 21.55 0.11
C PHE A 158 5.77 21.63 -1.18
N ASN A 159 7.01 22.05 -1.03
CA ASN A 159 8.06 21.97 -2.04
C ASN A 159 9.30 21.32 -1.40
N ALA A 160 9.76 20.22 -1.95
CA ALA A 160 10.87 19.45 -1.41
C ALA A 160 11.97 19.26 -2.47
N MET A 161 13.22 19.44 -2.09
CA MET A 161 14.36 19.03 -2.89
C MET A 161 14.78 17.63 -2.47
N VAL A 162 14.64 16.69 -3.40
CA VAL A 162 14.83 15.27 -3.14
C VAL A 162 16.04 14.76 -3.90
N ARG A 163 16.89 13.99 -3.23
CA ARG A 163 18.10 13.39 -3.79
C ARG A 163 17.98 11.87 -3.86
N SER A 164 18.38 11.32 -5.01
CA SER A 164 18.37 9.89 -5.30
C SER A 164 19.68 9.50 -6.00
N PRO A 165 20.43 8.51 -5.49
CA PRO A 165 20.23 7.75 -4.25
C PRO A 165 20.49 8.58 -2.97
N ALA A 166 19.99 8.16 -1.82
CA ALA A 166 20.18 8.88 -0.55
C ALA A 166 21.65 8.93 -0.09
N ASP A 167 22.42 7.87 -0.39
CA ASP A 167 23.80 7.72 0.09
C ASP A 167 24.83 8.50 -0.76
N ASP A 168 24.45 8.84 -2.00
CA ASP A 168 25.34 9.52 -2.94
C ASP A 168 25.18 11.04 -2.85
N LYS A 169 26.21 11.75 -2.37
CA LYS A 169 26.20 13.22 -2.23
C LYS A 169 25.99 13.95 -3.56
N ASP A 170 26.41 13.33 -4.66
CA ASP A 170 26.25 13.83 -6.03
C ASP A 170 25.05 13.15 -6.74
N GLY A 171 24.19 12.49 -5.95
CA GLY A 171 22.94 11.91 -6.41
C GLY A 171 22.05 12.94 -7.11
N VAL A 172 21.21 12.45 -8.01
CA VAL A 172 20.33 13.29 -8.82
C VAL A 172 19.33 14.00 -7.90
N ARG A 173 19.38 15.34 -7.90
CA ARG A 173 18.43 16.19 -7.19
C ARG A 173 17.24 16.51 -8.08
N LYS A 174 16.03 16.35 -7.54
CA LYS A 174 14.79 16.76 -8.19
C LYS A 174 13.89 17.50 -7.21
N GLU A 175 13.31 18.58 -7.70
CA GLU A 175 12.29 19.31 -6.99
C GLU A 175 10.94 18.59 -7.12
N ILE A 176 10.28 18.42 -5.98
CA ILE A 176 9.03 17.71 -5.86
C ILE A 176 8.03 18.57 -5.11
N ARG A 177 6.93 18.85 -5.79
CA ARG A 177 5.83 19.65 -5.27
C ARG A 177 4.62 18.78 -5.01
N GLY A 178 3.88 19.11 -3.96
CA GLY A 178 2.69 18.37 -3.61
C GLY A 178 1.85 19.06 -2.55
N ARG A 179 0.89 18.29 -2.04
CA ARG A 179 -0.04 18.71 -0.99
C ARG A 179 0.01 17.73 0.17
N VAL A 180 -0.20 18.26 1.35
CA VAL A 180 -0.36 17.50 2.59
C VAL A 180 -1.81 17.59 2.99
N TYR A 181 -2.40 16.45 3.29
CA TYR A 181 -3.76 16.34 3.80
C TYR A 181 -3.71 15.77 5.20
N ALA A 182 -4.45 16.37 6.13
CA ALA A 182 -4.73 15.74 7.40
C ALA A 182 -5.59 14.50 7.15
N VAL A 183 -5.21 13.39 7.76
CA VAL A 183 -5.93 12.11 7.68
C VAL A 183 -6.39 11.71 9.07
N MET A 184 -7.39 10.84 9.11
CA MET A 184 -7.86 10.22 10.32
C MET A 184 -8.20 8.77 10.00
N ASP A 185 -8.07 7.90 11.00
CA ASP A 185 -8.51 6.53 10.88
C ASP A 185 -10.03 6.46 11.02
N VAL A 186 -10.65 5.79 10.04
CA VAL A 186 -12.11 5.63 10.00
C VAL A 186 -12.45 4.15 9.93
N PRO A 187 -13.39 3.67 10.76
CA PRO A 187 -13.88 2.32 10.68
C PRO A 187 -14.72 2.13 9.41
N VAL A 188 -14.34 1.15 8.61
CA VAL A 188 -15.04 0.69 7.41
C VAL A 188 -15.37 -0.79 7.52
N LEU A 189 -16.33 -1.26 6.74
CA LEU A 189 -16.66 -2.68 6.70
C LEU A 189 -15.74 -3.44 5.76
N ASN A 190 -15.31 -4.63 6.16
CA ASN A 190 -14.49 -5.51 5.31
C ASN A 190 -15.31 -6.35 4.31
N HIS A 191 -16.63 -6.49 4.53
CA HIS A 191 -17.54 -7.17 3.62
C HIS A 191 -18.92 -6.48 3.58
N ARG A 192 -19.83 -7.00 2.75
CA ARG A 192 -21.20 -6.47 2.63
C ARG A 192 -22.04 -6.93 3.81
N ILE A 193 -22.68 -6.00 4.53
CA ILE A 193 -23.64 -6.30 5.58
C ILE A 193 -25.07 -5.92 5.13
N PRO A 194 -26.01 -6.88 5.08
CA PRO A 194 -27.41 -6.61 4.77
C PRO A 194 -28.11 -5.84 5.90
N VAL A 195 -29.24 -5.21 5.55
CA VAL A 195 -30.12 -4.54 6.52
C VAL A 195 -30.51 -5.47 7.67
N GLY A 196 -30.49 -4.96 8.91
CA GLY A 196 -30.93 -5.69 10.10
C GLY A 196 -29.91 -6.66 10.70
N GLN A 197 -28.84 -7.04 9.99
CA GLN A 197 -27.80 -7.90 10.55
C GLN A 197 -26.95 -7.13 11.58
N LYS A 198 -26.67 -7.77 12.72
CA LYS A 198 -25.82 -7.21 13.77
C LYS A 198 -24.37 -7.15 13.30
N ILE A 199 -23.72 -6.00 13.46
CA ILE A 199 -22.30 -5.79 13.15
C ILE A 199 -21.46 -6.25 14.34
N THR A 200 -20.40 -7.01 14.06
CA THR A 200 -19.42 -7.49 15.02
C THR A 200 -18.06 -6.80 14.82
N GLU A 201 -17.15 -6.94 15.78
CA GLU A 201 -15.80 -6.34 15.70
C GLU A 201 -15.01 -6.88 14.49
N GLY A 202 -15.15 -8.17 14.17
CA GLY A 202 -14.48 -8.80 13.03
C GLY A 202 -14.96 -8.31 11.66
N ASP A 203 -16.07 -7.57 11.60
CA ASP A 203 -16.60 -7.02 10.36
C ASP A 203 -16.03 -5.63 10.05
N VAL A 204 -15.37 -5.02 11.04
CA VAL A 204 -14.84 -3.65 10.99
C VAL A 204 -13.33 -3.69 10.81
N THR A 205 -12.84 -2.88 9.88
CA THR A 205 -11.42 -2.61 9.68
C THR A 205 -11.19 -1.10 9.66
N TRP A 206 -9.96 -0.68 9.96
CA TRP A 206 -9.59 0.73 9.92
C TRP A 206 -9.02 1.08 8.56
N THR A 207 -9.30 2.28 8.08
CA THR A 207 -8.74 2.80 6.84
C THR A 207 -8.50 4.29 6.99
N GLU A 208 -7.32 4.75 6.57
CA GLU A 208 -6.98 6.17 6.52
C GLU A 208 -7.90 6.90 5.54
N MET A 209 -8.52 7.97 6.03
CA MET A 209 -9.33 8.86 5.23
C MET A 209 -8.90 10.31 5.46
N ARG A 210 -8.86 11.09 4.38
CA ARG A 210 -8.64 12.54 4.48
C ARG A 210 -9.76 13.20 5.26
N VAL A 211 -9.39 14.05 6.22
CA VAL A 211 -10.30 14.80 7.09
C VAL A 211 -11.24 15.69 6.28
N ASP A 212 -10.78 16.26 5.17
CA ASP A 212 -11.59 17.11 4.29
C ASP A 212 -12.70 16.37 3.53
N ARG A 213 -12.59 15.04 3.43
CA ARG A 213 -13.64 14.16 2.87
C ARG A 213 -14.55 13.58 3.96
N ALA A 214 -14.19 13.73 5.23
CA ALA A 214 -15.01 13.28 6.34
C ALA A 214 -16.29 14.13 6.37
N GLY A 215 -17.43 13.50 6.01
CA GLY A 215 -18.71 14.16 6.10
C GLY A 215 -19.22 14.26 7.54
N ARG A 216 -20.25 15.07 7.77
CA ARG A 216 -20.94 15.14 9.07
C ARG A 216 -21.47 13.76 9.50
N ASN A 217 -21.44 13.50 10.81
CA ASN A 217 -21.91 12.26 11.46
C ASN A 217 -21.18 10.99 11.01
N LEU A 218 -19.88 11.13 10.68
CA LEU A 218 -19.02 9.98 10.46
C LEU A 218 -18.78 9.26 11.78
N VAL A 219 -18.85 7.94 11.76
CA VAL A 219 -18.50 7.14 12.93
C VAL A 219 -16.99 7.04 13.03
N THR A 220 -16.42 7.49 14.15
CA THR A 220 -14.97 7.44 14.41
C THR A 220 -14.60 6.42 15.48
N ASN A 221 -15.57 5.88 16.21
CA ASN A 221 -15.35 4.92 17.28
C ASN A 221 -16.05 3.58 16.98
N ILE A 222 -15.32 2.47 17.15
CA ILE A 222 -15.84 1.12 16.96
C ILE A 222 -17.02 0.79 17.89
N ALA A 223 -17.05 1.37 19.10
CA ALA A 223 -18.13 1.18 20.07
C ALA A 223 -19.49 1.71 19.56
N GLU A 224 -19.47 2.66 18.62
CA GLU A 224 -20.69 3.17 17.99
C GLU A 224 -21.21 2.28 16.85
N ILE A 225 -20.45 1.26 16.45
CA ILE A 225 -20.77 0.36 15.33
C ILE A 225 -21.14 -1.02 15.86
N VAL A 226 -20.30 -1.56 16.74
CA VAL A 226 -20.42 -2.92 17.23
C VAL A 226 -21.74 -3.07 17.98
N GLY A 227 -22.46 -4.13 17.65
CA GLY A 227 -23.76 -4.42 18.23
C GLY A 227 -24.93 -3.62 17.65
N LYS A 228 -24.68 -2.68 16.73
CA LYS A 228 -25.74 -2.04 15.93
C LYS A 228 -26.06 -2.86 14.69
N ALA A 229 -27.15 -2.52 14.03
CA ALA A 229 -27.58 -3.09 12.76
C ALA A 229 -27.79 -1.99 11.71
N PRO A 230 -27.48 -2.25 10.42
CA PRO A 230 -27.71 -1.28 9.37
C PRO A 230 -29.20 -1.03 9.10
N LYS A 231 -29.55 0.22 8.78
CA LYS A 231 -30.88 0.60 8.24
C LYS A 231 -31.02 0.30 6.75
N ARG A 232 -29.90 0.16 6.04
CA ARG A 232 -29.81 -0.14 4.62
C ARG A 232 -28.65 -1.10 4.38
N ASN A 233 -28.61 -1.73 3.21
CA ASN A 233 -27.47 -2.56 2.84
C ASN A 233 -26.18 -1.74 2.78
N LEU A 234 -25.17 -2.11 3.58
CA LEU A 234 -23.87 -1.45 3.61
C LEU A 234 -22.88 -2.20 2.74
N ARG A 235 -22.07 -1.44 2.01
CA ARG A 235 -21.00 -1.96 1.14
C ARG A 235 -19.67 -1.92 1.89
N PRO A 236 -18.74 -2.83 1.58
CA PRO A 236 -17.39 -2.78 2.13
C PRO A 236 -16.63 -1.52 1.69
N ASN A 237 -15.56 -1.20 2.43
CA ASN A 237 -14.63 -0.09 2.15
C ASN A 237 -15.29 1.28 2.02
N ARG A 238 -16.46 1.45 2.65
CA ARG A 238 -17.18 2.73 2.68
C ARG A 238 -17.25 3.24 4.12
N PRO A 239 -16.95 4.52 4.37
CA PRO A 239 -17.10 5.12 5.68
C PRO A 239 -18.54 5.02 6.19
N LEU A 240 -18.69 4.65 7.46
CA LEU A 240 -19.98 4.51 8.10
C LEU A 240 -20.44 5.82 8.73
N ARG A 241 -21.75 6.08 8.66
CA ARG A 241 -22.38 7.21 9.32
C ARG A 241 -23.29 6.74 10.42
N THR A 242 -23.38 7.50 11.51
CA THR A 242 -24.26 7.17 12.64
C THR A 242 -25.73 7.07 12.20
N THR A 243 -26.12 7.83 11.17
CA THR A 243 -27.47 7.80 10.59
C THR A 243 -27.83 6.49 9.91
N ASP A 244 -26.83 5.75 9.40
CA ASP A 244 -27.03 4.48 8.70
C ASP A 244 -27.19 3.30 9.64
N LEU A 245 -26.88 3.50 10.93
CA LEU A 245 -26.95 2.49 11.97
C LEU A 245 -28.19 2.69 12.84
N ARG A 246 -28.74 1.60 13.34
CA ARG A 246 -29.79 1.56 14.36
C ARG A 246 -29.51 0.45 15.35
N ARG A 247 -30.24 0.41 16.46
CA ARG A 247 -30.26 -0.78 17.32
C ARG A 247 -30.82 -1.97 16.52
N PRO A 248 -30.29 -3.20 16.72
CA PRO A 248 -30.85 -4.38 16.09
C PRO A 248 -32.32 -4.56 16.50
N ILE A 249 -33.16 -4.91 15.53
CA ILE A 249 -34.55 -5.27 15.82
C ILE A 249 -34.51 -6.62 16.54
N VAL A 250 -35.08 -6.64 17.75
CA VAL A 250 -35.17 -7.82 18.61
C VAL A 250 -36.57 -8.42 18.52
N ILE A 251 -37.59 -7.57 18.34
CA ILE A 251 -38.98 -7.95 18.13
C ILE A 251 -39.44 -7.34 16.79
N ALA A 252 -39.82 -8.18 15.84
CA ALA A 252 -40.36 -7.74 14.56
C ALA A 252 -41.86 -7.42 14.68
N LYS A 253 -42.35 -6.52 13.82
CA LYS A 253 -43.78 -6.24 13.67
C LYS A 253 -44.56 -7.53 13.42
N GLY A 254 -45.63 -7.72 14.18
CA GLY A 254 -46.51 -8.87 14.10
C GLY A 254 -46.04 -10.09 14.91
N ALA A 255 -44.86 -10.04 15.55
CA ALA A 255 -44.36 -11.11 16.40
C ALA A 255 -45.22 -11.30 17.66
N SER A 256 -45.34 -12.55 18.10
CA SER A 256 -45.97 -12.90 19.37
C SER A 256 -45.00 -12.67 20.52
N VAL A 257 -45.42 -11.89 21.51
CA VAL A 257 -44.58 -11.45 22.64
C VAL A 257 -45.34 -11.59 23.94
N THR A 258 -44.63 -11.88 25.03
CA THR A 258 -45.21 -11.92 26.38
C THR A 258 -45.07 -10.54 27.01
N MET A 259 -46.21 -9.89 27.23
CA MET A 259 -46.34 -8.66 28.01
C MET A 259 -46.29 -9.04 29.49
N VAL A 260 -45.30 -8.53 30.20
CA VAL A 260 -45.14 -8.73 31.64
C VAL A 260 -45.46 -7.41 32.35
N VAL A 261 -46.42 -7.44 33.27
CA VAL A 261 -46.76 -6.32 34.15
C VAL A 261 -46.34 -6.72 35.56
N SER A 262 -45.46 -5.94 36.17
CA SER A 262 -45.04 -6.13 37.55
C SER A 262 -45.64 -5.06 38.45
N ILE A 263 -46.40 -5.49 39.45
CA ILE A 263 -47.05 -4.67 40.47
C ILE A 263 -46.50 -5.17 41.82
N PRO A 264 -46.39 -4.33 42.88
CA PRO A 264 -45.95 -4.83 44.19
C PRO A 264 -46.76 -6.06 44.63
N GLY A 265 -46.08 -7.21 44.77
CA GLY A 265 -46.68 -8.49 45.17
C GLY A 265 -47.29 -9.35 44.05
N MET A 266 -47.31 -8.91 42.78
CA MET A 266 -47.90 -9.69 41.68
C MET A 266 -47.23 -9.45 40.32
N THR A 267 -47.00 -10.52 39.56
CA THR A 267 -46.54 -10.45 38.16
C THR A 267 -47.58 -11.07 37.25
N LEU A 268 -48.17 -10.27 36.36
CA LEU A 268 -49.11 -10.72 35.35
C LEU A 268 -48.38 -10.89 34.01
N SER A 269 -48.60 -12.02 33.34
CA SER A 269 -48.05 -12.30 32.01
C SER A 269 -49.16 -12.57 31.01
N VAL A 270 -49.21 -11.82 29.91
CA VAL A 270 -50.24 -11.93 28.87
C VAL A 270 -49.57 -11.97 27.50
N THR A 271 -50.06 -12.82 26.59
CA THR A 271 -49.56 -12.85 25.22
C THR A 271 -50.14 -11.70 24.40
N GLY A 272 -49.28 -10.99 23.67
CA GLY A 272 -49.64 -9.89 22.79
C GLY A 272 -48.95 -10.00 21.44
N ARG A 273 -49.37 -9.17 20.49
CA ARG A 273 -48.81 -9.08 19.14
C ARG A 273 -48.20 -7.71 18.91
N ALA A 274 -46.92 -7.64 18.57
CA ALA A 274 -46.23 -6.38 18.30
C ALA A 274 -46.82 -5.66 17.08
N LEU A 275 -47.05 -4.36 17.17
CA LEU A 275 -47.53 -3.53 16.06
C LEU A 275 -46.39 -2.85 15.28
N GLU A 276 -45.21 -2.75 15.90
CA GLU A 276 -44.03 -2.06 15.38
C GLU A 276 -42.76 -2.90 15.61
N ASP A 277 -41.71 -2.59 14.86
CA ASP A 277 -40.39 -3.17 15.09
C ASP A 277 -39.74 -2.51 16.32
N GLY A 278 -39.21 -3.31 17.23
CA GLY A 278 -38.55 -2.84 18.45
C GLY A 278 -37.18 -3.44 18.66
N GLY A 279 -36.18 -2.59 18.90
CA GLY A 279 -34.92 -3.01 19.49
C GLY A 279 -35.01 -3.08 21.01
N ARG A 280 -34.01 -3.67 21.67
CA ARG A 280 -33.95 -3.72 23.13
C ARG A 280 -33.98 -2.30 23.72
N GLY A 281 -34.89 -2.07 24.67
CA GLY A 281 -35.11 -0.78 25.34
C GLY A 281 -36.02 0.20 24.58
N ASP A 282 -36.48 -0.16 23.38
CA ASP A 282 -37.43 0.68 22.64
C ASP A 282 -38.86 0.44 23.18
N THR A 283 -39.69 1.47 23.18
CA THR A 283 -41.12 1.36 23.50
C THR A 283 -41.87 1.04 22.22
N ILE A 284 -42.61 -0.07 22.20
CA ILE A 284 -43.43 -0.48 21.05
C ILE A 284 -44.89 -0.66 21.47
N GLY A 285 -45.81 -0.42 20.54
CA GLY A 285 -47.22 -0.78 20.71
C GLY A 285 -47.44 -2.28 20.56
N ILE A 286 -48.16 -2.89 21.49
CA ILE A 286 -48.54 -4.31 21.48
C ILE A 286 -50.07 -4.42 21.56
N MET A 287 -50.66 -5.22 20.68
CA MET A 287 -52.10 -5.51 20.68
C MET A 287 -52.37 -6.83 21.40
N ASN A 288 -53.32 -6.84 22.34
CA ASN A 288 -53.83 -8.08 22.92
C ASN A 288 -54.83 -8.72 21.93
N PRO A 289 -54.60 -9.96 21.47
CA PRO A 289 -55.50 -10.63 20.52
C PRO A 289 -56.87 -10.98 21.10
N GLN A 290 -57.02 -11.04 22.43
CA GLN A 290 -58.31 -11.34 23.08
C GLN A 290 -59.19 -10.10 23.22
N THR A 291 -58.61 -8.98 23.66
CA THR A 291 -59.34 -7.75 23.97
C THR A 291 -59.27 -6.70 22.87
N HIS A 292 -58.42 -6.91 21.85
CA HIS A 292 -58.09 -5.93 20.81
C HIS A 292 -57.54 -4.59 21.35
N SER A 293 -57.17 -4.52 22.63
CA SER A 293 -56.60 -3.32 23.24
C SER A 293 -55.12 -3.20 22.90
N VAL A 294 -54.67 -1.97 22.68
CA VAL A 294 -53.27 -1.64 22.42
C VAL A 294 -52.63 -1.07 23.69
N VAL A 295 -51.49 -1.63 24.08
CA VAL A 295 -50.69 -1.19 25.23
C VAL A 295 -49.27 -0.90 24.78
N GLU A 296 -48.64 0.10 25.40
CA GLU A 296 -47.23 0.42 25.17
C GLU A 296 -46.35 -0.37 26.15
N GLY A 297 -45.30 -1.00 25.64
CA GLY A 297 -44.34 -1.74 26.45
C GLY A 297 -42.89 -1.53 26.01
N VAL A 298 -41.96 -1.65 26.95
CA VAL A 298 -40.52 -1.55 26.71
C VAL A 298 -39.94 -2.92 26.42
N VAL A 299 -39.24 -3.07 25.29
CA VAL A 299 -38.65 -4.35 24.87
C VAL A 299 -37.50 -4.77 25.79
N VAL A 300 -37.62 -5.92 26.43
CA VAL A 300 -36.57 -6.46 27.32
C VAL A 300 -35.78 -7.57 26.62
N SER A 301 -36.48 -8.50 25.96
CA SER A 301 -35.90 -9.65 25.27
C SER A 301 -36.65 -9.96 23.97
N PRO A 302 -36.17 -10.90 23.11
CA PRO A 302 -36.85 -11.28 21.87
C PRO A 302 -38.30 -11.73 22.01
N THR A 303 -38.71 -12.15 23.20
CA THR A 303 -40.07 -12.66 23.48
C THR A 303 -40.76 -11.95 24.64
N ARG A 304 -40.10 -10.97 25.29
CA ARG A 304 -40.63 -10.31 26.49
C ARG A 304 -40.60 -8.80 26.37
N VAL A 305 -41.72 -8.19 26.76
CA VAL A 305 -41.90 -6.74 26.84
C VAL A 305 -42.46 -6.40 28.22
N ASP A 306 -41.87 -5.41 28.89
CA ASP A 306 -42.40 -4.94 30.18
C ASP A 306 -43.37 -3.78 29.93
N VAL A 307 -44.61 -3.95 30.37
CA VAL A 307 -45.68 -2.95 30.18
C VAL A 307 -45.84 -2.14 31.47
N ARG A 308 -45.78 -0.82 31.34
CA ARG A 308 -46.12 0.11 32.44
C ARG A 308 -47.60 0.44 32.33
N MET A 309 -48.39 0.06 33.33
CA MET A 309 -49.77 0.54 33.47
C MET A 309 -49.73 2.07 33.57
N ARG A 310 -50.28 2.78 32.58
CA ARG A 310 -50.61 4.20 32.79
C ARG A 310 -51.72 4.23 33.85
N GLN A 311 -51.42 4.76 35.03
CA GLN A 311 -52.43 5.13 36.01
C GLN A 311 -53.24 6.29 35.42
N ASN A 312 -54.24 5.98 34.59
CA ASN A 312 -55.17 7.01 34.15
C ASN A 312 -56.11 7.32 35.32
N THR A 313 -55.92 8.53 35.84
CA THR A 313 -56.76 9.29 36.76
C THR A 313 -58.26 9.10 36.52
N LEU A 314 -58.91 8.34 37.40
CA LEU A 314 -60.30 8.58 37.81
C LEU A 314 -60.27 9.63 38.91
N ALA A 315 -60.08 10.91 38.55
CA ALA A 315 -60.11 12.01 39.51
C ALA A 315 -60.44 13.34 38.81
N SER A 316 -61.64 13.46 38.22
CA SER A 316 -62.32 14.75 38.04
C SER A 316 -63.75 14.52 37.53
N LEU A 317 -64.62 14.07 38.42
CA LEU A 317 -66.07 14.24 38.33
C LEU A 317 -66.59 14.09 39.76
N ASN A 318 -66.48 15.18 40.51
CA ASN A 318 -67.31 15.57 41.63
C ASN A 318 -67.10 17.06 41.85
#